data_AF-A0A5K0Y8W3-F1
#
_entry.id   AF-A0A5K0Y8W3-F1
#
_cell.length_a   1.000
_cell.length_b   1.000
_cell.length_c   1.000
_cell.angle_alpha   90.00
_cell.angle_beta   90.00
_cell.angle_gamma   90.00
#
_symmetry.space_group_name_H-M   'P 1'
#
loop_
_entity.id
_entity.type
_entity.pdbx_description
1 polymer ?
#
loop_
_entity_poly.entity_id
_entity_poly.type
_entity_poly.pdbx_seq_one_letter_code
_entity_poly.pdbx_strand_id
1 'polypeptide(L)'
;VSYLIYHVELAKGAYRENAAALTRNSMLREGHILKFVRDSCLLRPGYYIATDPRNKSVIVGIRGTHTVYDLITDMVSSSDEEVTLEGYSTHFGTAEAARWFIHYELETIRKCLQKHE
;
A
#
# COMPACT_ATOMS: atom_id res chain seq x y z
N VAL A 1 7.73 -6.88 -20.95
CA VAL A 1 8.74 -6.03 -20.26
C VAL A 1 8.12 -4.72 -19.76
N SER A 2 7.46 -3.91 -20.60
CA SER A 2 6.90 -2.60 -20.22
C SER A 2 5.88 -2.63 -19.08
N TYR A 3 4.99 -3.65 -19.03
CA TYR A 3 4.01 -3.81 -17.95
C TYR A 3 4.66 -4.05 -16.58
N LEU A 4 5.71 -4.88 -16.53
CA LEU A 4 6.44 -5.15 -15.29
C LEU A 4 7.17 -3.90 -14.80
N ILE A 5 7.86 -3.19 -15.70
CA ILE A 5 8.54 -1.93 -15.37
C ILE A 5 7.54 -0.92 -14.79
N TYR A 6 6.36 -0.79 -15.40
CA TYR A 6 5.32 0.10 -14.91
C TYR A 6 4.90 -0.23 -13.46
N HIS A 7 4.59 -1.50 -13.16
CA HIS A 7 4.18 -1.89 -11.81
C HIS A 7 5.33 -1.79 -10.80
N VAL A 8 6.57 -2.04 -11.22
CA VAL A 8 7.76 -1.88 -10.37
C VAL A 8 7.96 -0.41 -10.00
N GLU A 9 7.83 0.53 -10.94
CA GLU A 9 7.93 1.96 -10.63
C GLU A 9 6.78 2.45 -9.74
N LEU A 10 5.57 1.92 -9.92
CA LEU A 10 4.46 2.16 -9.01
C LEU A 10 4.73 1.64 -7.59
N ALA A 11 5.28 0.43 -7.47
CA ALA A 11 5.63 -0.16 -6.17
C ALA A 11 6.73 0.64 -5.47
N LYS A 12 7.79 1.05 -6.19
CA LYS A 12 8.82 1.96 -5.69
C LYS A 12 8.26 3.30 -5.24
N GLY A 13 7.15 3.74 -5.83
CA GLY A 13 6.44 4.96 -5.43
C GLY A 13 6.09 4.99 -3.93
N ALA A 14 5.69 3.85 -3.35
CA ALA A 14 5.32 3.78 -1.94
C ALA A 14 6.50 4.01 -0.98
N TYR A 15 7.74 3.85 -1.47
CA TYR A 15 8.98 4.09 -0.73
C TYR A 15 9.50 5.53 -0.86
N ARG A 16 8.79 6.41 -1.57
CA ARG A 16 9.20 7.81 -1.75
C ARG A 16 8.84 8.66 -0.53
N GLU A 17 9.43 9.86 -0.46
CA GLU A 17 9.24 10.76 0.67
C GLU A 17 7.89 11.47 0.67
N ASN A 18 7.30 11.70 -0.51
CA ASN A 18 6.04 12.42 -0.70
C ASN A 18 5.43 12.14 -2.08
N ALA A 19 4.21 12.63 -2.30
CA ALA A 19 3.48 12.49 -3.56
C ALA A 19 4.25 13.05 -4.76
N ALA A 20 4.87 14.23 -4.63
CA ALA A 20 5.71 14.82 -5.69
C ALA A 20 6.91 13.92 -6.06
N ALA A 21 7.52 13.23 -5.08
CA ALA A 21 8.62 12.30 -5.33
C ALA A 21 8.17 11.01 -6.02
N LEU A 22 6.95 10.56 -5.72
CA LEU A 22 6.30 9.45 -6.41
C LEU A 22 5.99 9.79 -7.88
N THR A 23 5.50 10.98 -8.17
CA THR A 23 5.10 11.38 -9.53
C THR A 23 6.28 11.62 -10.47
N ARG A 24 7.46 11.97 -9.93
CA ARG A 24 8.68 12.13 -10.74
C ARG A 24 9.15 10.84 -11.44
N ASN A 25 8.89 9.69 -10.83
CA ASN A 25 9.41 8.40 -11.29
C ASN A 25 8.29 7.43 -11.71
N SER A 26 7.04 7.73 -11.37
CA SER A 26 5.88 7.03 -11.89
C SER A 26 5.30 7.78 -13.08
N MET A 27 4.42 7.12 -13.81
CA MET A 27 3.66 7.81 -14.87
C MET A 27 2.46 8.58 -14.31
N LEU A 28 2.31 8.71 -12.99
CA LEU A 28 1.16 9.36 -12.34
C LEU A 28 1.36 10.87 -12.24
N ARG A 29 0.25 11.61 -12.23
CA ARG A 29 0.26 13.06 -11.97
C ARG A 29 -0.09 13.31 -10.51
N GLU A 30 0.46 14.37 -9.94
CA GLU A 30 0.28 14.71 -8.53
C GLU A 30 -1.18 14.96 -8.16
N GLY A 31 -1.95 15.62 -9.03
CA GLY A 31 -3.39 15.83 -8.84
C GLY A 31 -4.24 14.55 -8.90
N HIS A 32 -3.65 13.40 -9.25
CA HIS A 32 -4.29 12.08 -9.19
C HIS A 32 -3.84 11.24 -8.00
N ILE A 33 -3.00 11.79 -7.11
CA ILE A 33 -2.67 11.15 -5.83
C ILE A 33 -3.73 11.56 -4.82
N LEU A 34 -4.60 10.62 -4.45
CA LEU A 34 -5.71 10.85 -3.51
C LEU A 34 -5.21 10.90 -2.07
N LYS A 35 -4.20 10.07 -1.75
CA LYS A 35 -3.64 9.96 -0.41
C LYS A 35 -2.21 9.43 -0.50
N PHE A 36 -1.33 9.97 0.33
CA PHE A 36 0.03 9.48 0.49
C PHE A 36 0.38 9.45 1.99
N VAL A 37 0.58 8.26 2.54
CA VAL A 37 0.96 8.04 3.93
C VAL A 37 2.33 7.40 3.94
N ARG A 38 3.34 8.23 4.22
CA ARG A 38 4.74 7.78 4.27
C ARG A 38 4.96 6.88 5.47
N ASP A 39 4.65 7.37 6.65
CA ASP A 39 5.10 6.75 7.90
C ASP A 39 4.34 5.43 8.14
N SER A 40 5.10 4.36 8.33
CA SER A 40 4.62 3.08 8.84
C SER A 40 4.73 3.08 10.37
N CYS A 41 3.85 2.35 11.03
CA CYS A 41 3.99 2.01 12.45
C CYS A 41 3.60 0.55 12.64
N LEU A 42 3.64 0.04 13.88
CA LEU A 42 3.25 -1.35 14.18
C LEU A 42 1.91 -1.67 13.53
N LEU A 43 1.91 -2.70 12.67
CA LEU A 43 0.73 -3.22 11.96
C LEU A 43 0.03 -2.21 11.03
N ARG A 44 0.69 -1.12 10.65
CA ARG A 44 0.18 -0.13 9.70
C ARG A 44 1.19 0.10 8.59
N PRO A 45 0.84 -0.21 7.33
CA PRO A 45 1.77 -0.02 6.23
C PRO A 45 1.93 1.45 5.87
N GLY A 46 3.05 1.79 5.24
CA GLY A 46 3.13 2.99 4.41
C GLY A 46 2.46 2.71 3.07
N TYR A 47 1.68 3.66 2.54
CA TYR A 47 0.93 3.45 1.30
C TYR A 47 0.60 4.75 0.58
N TYR A 48 0.15 4.60 -0.67
CA TYR A 48 -0.56 5.65 -1.38
C TYR A 48 -1.76 5.09 -2.14
N ILE A 49 -2.73 5.96 -2.41
CA ILE A 49 -3.88 5.69 -3.27
C ILE A 49 -3.86 6.72 -4.39
N ALA A 50 -3.93 6.26 -5.63
CA ALA A 50 -3.93 7.12 -6.81
C ALA A 50 -4.90 6.63 -7.87
N THR A 51 -5.26 7.50 -8.80
CA THR A 51 -5.95 7.13 -10.03
C THR A 51 -5.02 7.23 -11.23
N ASP A 52 -5.15 6.30 -12.17
CA ASP A 52 -4.58 6.45 -13.51
C ASP A 52 -5.71 6.47 -14.54
N PRO A 53 -6.19 7.66 -14.93
CA PRO A 53 -7.25 7.80 -15.93
C PRO A 53 -6.91 7.18 -17.29
N ARG A 54 -5.62 7.09 -17.65
CA ARG A 54 -5.21 6.51 -18.95
C ARG A 54 -5.45 5.01 -18.97
N ASN A 55 -5.21 4.36 -17.83
CA ASN A 55 -5.38 2.93 -17.64
C ASN A 55 -6.73 2.57 -17.00
N LYS A 56 -7.58 3.57 -16.71
CA LYS A 56 -8.87 3.43 -16.02
C LYS A 56 -8.76 2.60 -14.74
N SER A 57 -7.73 2.87 -13.94
CA SER A 57 -7.43 2.08 -12.74
C SER A 57 -7.27 2.94 -11.48
N VAL A 58 -7.58 2.32 -10.34
CA VAL A 58 -7.19 2.80 -9.02
C VAL A 58 -5.95 2.00 -8.60
N ILE A 59 -4.91 2.71 -8.19
CA ILE A 59 -3.63 2.13 -7.79
C ILE A 59 -3.51 2.26 -6.27
N VAL A 60 -3.23 1.13 -5.64
CA VAL A 60 -2.88 1.06 -4.21
C VAL A 60 -1.45 0.55 -4.13
N GLY A 61 -0.51 1.45 -3.84
CA GLY A 61 0.87 1.08 -3.59
C GLY A 61 1.10 0.92 -2.11
N ILE A 62 1.42 -0.29 -1.66
CA ILE A 62 1.71 -0.61 -0.27
C ILE A 62 3.19 -0.93 -0.18
N ARG A 63 3.88 -0.31 0.78
CA ARG A 63 5.26 -0.70 1.12
C ARG A 63 5.29 -1.42 2.45
N GLY A 64 6.27 -2.33 2.56
CA GLY A 64 6.64 -2.91 3.84
C GLY A 64 7.54 -1.99 4.66
N THR A 65 8.05 -2.59 5.73
CA THR A 65 9.08 -2.12 6.65
C THR A 65 10.25 -1.39 5.99
N HIS A 66 10.66 -0.25 6.55
CA HIS A 66 11.82 0.53 6.08
C HIS A 66 12.84 0.83 7.18
N THR A 67 12.52 0.55 8.45
CA THR A 67 13.36 0.83 9.62
C THR A 67 13.41 -0.34 10.60
N VAL A 68 14.37 -0.34 11.52
CA VAL A 68 14.59 -1.39 12.53
C VAL A 68 13.38 -1.59 13.47
N TYR A 69 12.55 -0.56 13.68
CA TYR A 69 11.28 -0.68 14.41
C TYR A 69 10.23 -1.46 13.64
N ASP A 70 10.22 -1.33 12.32
CA ASP A 70 9.32 -2.10 11.48
C ASP A 70 9.74 -3.59 11.45
N LEU A 71 11.03 -3.92 11.70
CA LEU A 71 11.54 -5.30 11.86
C LEU A 71 11.10 -5.95 13.19
N ILE A 72 10.73 -5.16 14.21
CA ILE A 72 10.13 -5.72 15.43
C ILE A 72 8.80 -6.39 15.09
N THR A 73 8.07 -5.91 14.09
CA THR A 73 6.88 -6.58 13.55
C THR A 73 7.18 -8.01 13.11
N ASP A 74 8.35 -8.26 12.50
CA ASP A 74 8.80 -9.61 12.08
C ASP A 74 9.23 -10.49 13.27
N MET A 75 9.59 -9.87 14.40
CA MET A 75 10.06 -10.57 15.59
C MET A 75 8.89 -10.97 16.51
N VAL A 76 7.87 -10.13 16.63
CA VAL A 76 6.64 -10.40 17.42
C VAL A 76 5.67 -11.31 16.66
N SER A 77 5.77 -11.37 15.32
CA SER A 77 5.01 -12.33 14.50
C SER A 77 5.67 -13.71 14.41
N SER A 78 6.94 -13.84 14.81
CA SER A 78 7.64 -15.13 14.86
C SER A 78 7.31 -15.97 16.10
N SER A 79 6.64 -15.36 17.09
CA SER A 79 6.03 -16.08 18.22
C SER A 79 4.67 -16.64 17.82
N ASP A 80 4.66 -17.82 17.22
CA ASP A 80 3.60 -18.85 17.20
C ASP A 80 2.13 -18.47 16.91
N GLU A 81 1.79 -17.25 16.49
CA GLU A 81 0.43 -16.87 16.09
C GLU A 81 0.32 -16.66 14.57
N GLU A 82 0.41 -17.74 13.79
CA GLU A 82 -0.12 -17.71 12.42
C GLU A 82 -1.64 -17.48 12.50
N VAL A 83 -2.13 -16.40 11.88
CA VAL A 83 -3.57 -16.17 11.78
C VAL A 83 -4.12 -17.11 10.73
N THR A 84 -5.00 -18.02 11.14
CA THR A 84 -5.75 -18.89 10.22
C THR A 84 -6.92 -18.10 9.65
N LEU A 85 -6.76 -17.64 8.42
CA LEU A 85 -7.85 -17.03 7.66
C LEU A 85 -8.37 -18.10 6.70
N GLU A 86 -9.55 -18.64 6.98
CA GLU A 86 -10.18 -19.71 6.18
C GLU A 86 -9.29 -20.95 5.96
N GLY A 87 -8.43 -21.30 6.92
CA GLY A 87 -7.53 -22.45 6.85
C GLY A 87 -6.20 -22.20 6.15
N TYR A 88 -5.93 -20.97 5.69
CA TYR A 88 -4.62 -20.55 5.20
C TYR A 88 -3.84 -19.85 6.30
N SER A 89 -2.55 -20.19 6.45
CA SER A 89 -1.67 -19.45 7.34
C SER A 89 -1.16 -18.18 6.67
N THR A 90 -1.23 -17.07 7.39
CA THR A 90 -0.64 -15.80 6.97
C THR A 90 0.14 -15.21 8.14
N HIS A 91 1.27 -14.59 7.84
CA HIS A 91 2.07 -13.86 8.82
C HIS A 91 1.22 -12.80 9.53
N PHE A 92 1.15 -12.87 10.86
CA PHE A 92 0.30 -12.01 11.71
C PHE A 92 0.40 -10.53 11.33
N GLY A 93 1.64 -10.02 11.17
CA GLY A 93 1.87 -8.62 10.82
C GLY A 93 1.24 -8.21 9.49
N THR A 94 1.25 -9.10 8.49
CA THR A 94 0.65 -8.86 7.18
C THR A 94 -0.88 -8.88 7.25
N ALA A 95 -1.44 -9.84 8.00
CA ALA A 95 -2.88 -9.95 8.20
C ALA A 95 -3.44 -8.70 8.89
N GLU A 96 -2.79 -8.25 9.95
CA GLU A 96 -3.20 -7.05 10.68
C GLU A 96 -3.01 -5.76 9.86
N ALA A 97 -1.91 -5.64 9.10
CA ALA A 97 -1.72 -4.52 8.18
C ALA A 97 -2.82 -4.43 7.12
N ALA A 98 -3.22 -5.57 6.55
CA ALA A 98 -4.33 -5.64 5.60
C ALA A 98 -5.67 -5.30 6.28
N ARG A 99 -5.93 -5.84 7.48
CA ARG A 99 -7.15 -5.57 8.26
C ARG A 99 -7.26 -4.09 8.58
N TRP A 100 -6.18 -3.46 9.02
CA TRP A 100 -6.10 -2.03 9.26
C TRP A 100 -6.41 -1.26 7.98
N PHE A 101 -5.72 -1.56 6.88
CA PHE A 101 -5.90 -0.84 5.61
C PHE A 101 -7.35 -0.91 5.11
N ILE A 102 -7.96 -2.09 5.16
CA ILE A 102 -9.36 -2.29 4.77
C ILE A 102 -10.29 -1.47 5.66
N HIS A 103 -10.09 -1.48 6.98
CA HIS A 103 -10.93 -0.74 7.91
C HIS A 103 -10.91 0.78 7.65
N TYR A 104 -9.75 1.35 7.33
CA TYR A 104 -9.58 2.79 7.20
C TYR A 104 -9.69 3.34 5.77
N GLU A 105 -9.38 2.55 4.73
CA GLU A 105 -9.26 3.06 3.36
C GLU A 105 -10.24 2.47 2.36
N LEU A 106 -10.98 1.42 2.72
CA LEU A 106 -11.94 0.82 1.80
C LEU A 106 -13.01 1.83 1.33
N GLU A 107 -13.42 2.74 2.20
CA GLU A 107 -14.36 3.81 1.83
C GLU A 107 -13.75 4.80 0.82
N THR A 108 -12.47 5.15 0.97
CA THR A 108 -11.74 6.00 0.02
C THR A 108 -11.75 5.38 -1.37
N ILE A 109 -11.48 4.07 -1.47
CA ILE A 109 -11.47 3.33 -2.73
C ILE A 109 -12.89 3.27 -3.32
N ARG A 110 -13.91 2.97 -2.51
CA ARG A 110 -15.31 2.93 -2.97
C ARG A 110 -15.78 4.26 -3.54
N LYS A 111 -15.52 5.38 -2.86
CA LYS A 111 -15.85 6.73 -3.35
C LYS A 111 -15.15 7.04 -4.66
N CYS A 112 -13.90 6.62 -4.80
CA CYS A 112 -13.16 6.77 -6.04
C CYS A 112 -13.81 6.00 -7.19
N LEU A 113 -14.21 4.75 -6.97
CA LEU A 113 -14.86 3.93 -7.99
C LEU A 113 -16.21 4.51 -8.42
N GLN A 114 -17.06 4.94 -7.48
CA GLN A 114 -18.36 5.56 -7.77
C GLN A 114 -18.26 6.84 -8.60
N LYS A 115 -17.18 7.62 -8.43
CA LYS A 115 -16.97 8.85 -9.22
C LYS A 115 -16.66 8.56 -10.70
N HIS A 116 -16.23 7.35 -11.04
CA HIS A 116 -15.79 6.95 -12.38
C HIS A 116 -16.65 5.83 -12.98
N GLU A 117 -17.80 5.54 -12.36
CA GLU A 117 -18.89 4.72 -12.91
C GLU A 117 -19.65 5.52 -13.98
#